data_AF-A0A929A4H3-F1
#
_entry.id   AF-A0A929A4H3-F1
#
_cell.length_a   1.000
_cell.length_b   1.000
_cell.length_c   1.000
_cell.angle_alpha   90.00
_cell.angle_beta   90.00
_cell.angle_gamma   90.00
#
_symmetry.space_group_name_H-M   'P 1'
#
loop_
_entity.id
_entity.type
_entity.pdbx_description
1 polymer ?
#
loop_
_entity_poly.entity_id
_entity_poly.type
_entity_poly.pdbx_seq_one_letter_code
_entity_poly.pdbx_strand_id
1 'polypeptide(L)'
;MLVAIACGIAAFILASLMEYWVHRIMHWYPNSFGKRHLDHHRRNEGQGVFWEFLDYIKGTVILIIPMFFVSLEAGLGWATGALGFAIFSAYAHQLSHENPTKLFWLPMPVHYVHHKFGQWEHNFGMALDWWDRVFGTYKPTEWLSERERSQPERGRLELRWW
;
A
#
# COMPACT_ATOMS: atom_id res chain seq x y z
N MET A 1 -10.14 13.00 -23.43
CA MET A 1 -10.53 12.74 -22.01
C MET A 1 -10.71 11.26 -21.69
N LEU A 2 -11.38 10.46 -22.53
CA LEU A 2 -11.59 9.03 -22.28
C LEU A 2 -10.28 8.23 -22.18
N VAL A 3 -9.29 8.57 -23.01
CA VAL A 3 -7.97 7.93 -23.01
C VAL A 3 -7.26 8.18 -21.68
N ALA A 4 -7.24 9.44 -21.22
CA ALA A 4 -6.66 9.77 -19.91
C ALA A 4 -7.31 8.98 -18.76
N ILE A 5 -8.64 8.90 -18.73
CA ILE A 5 -9.37 8.16 -17.68
C ILE A 5 -9.03 6.67 -17.72
N ALA A 6 -9.06 6.06 -18.91
CA ALA A 6 -8.73 4.65 -19.07
C ALA A 6 -7.29 4.34 -18.66
N CYS A 7 -6.33 5.17 -19.09
CA CYS A 7 -4.93 5.06 -18.69
C CYS A 7 -4.75 5.25 -17.17
N GLY A 8 -5.46 6.20 -16.56
CA GLY A 8 -5.39 6.42 -15.11
C GLY A 8 -5.91 5.25 -14.30
N ILE A 9 -7.05 4.66 -14.69
CA ILE A 9 -7.60 3.47 -14.04
C ILE A 9 -6.62 2.29 -14.20
N ALA A 10 -6.10 2.08 -15.40
CA ALA A 10 -5.13 1.00 -15.66
C ALA A 10 -3.85 1.18 -14.84
N ALA A 11 -3.31 2.40 -14.76
CA ALA A 11 -2.13 2.72 -13.97
C ALA A 11 -2.35 2.48 -12.48
N PHE A 12 -3.51 2.88 -11.94
CA PHE A 12 -3.86 2.65 -10.53
C PHE A 12 -3.92 1.15 -10.19
N ILE A 13 -4.60 0.37 -11.04
CA ILE A 13 -4.69 -1.09 -10.87
C ILE A 13 -3.29 -1.72 -10.97
N LEU A 14 -2.50 -1.35 -11.98
CA LEU A 14 -1.15 -1.88 -12.14
C LEU A 14 -0.24 -1.51 -10.96
N ALA A 15 -0.30 -0.27 -10.48
CA ALA A 15 0.49 0.16 -9.32
C ALA A 15 0.14 -0.67 -8.07
N SER A 16 -1.15 -0.98 -7.86
CA SER A 16 -1.58 -1.87 -6.77
C SER A 16 -1.06 -3.30 -6.91
N LEU A 17 -0.97 -3.82 -8.13
CA LEU A 17 -0.40 -5.13 -8.40
C LEU A 17 1.11 -5.15 -8.14
N MET A 18 1.80 -4.08 -8.53
CA MET A 18 3.23 -3.93 -8.31
C MET A 18 3.55 -3.82 -6.81
N GLU A 19 2.80 -3.03 -6.04
CA GLU A 19 2.93 -2.99 -4.57
C GLU A 19 2.86 -4.40 -3.96
N TYR A 20 1.82 -5.16 -4.31
CA TYR A 20 1.63 -6.52 -3.81
C TYR A 20 2.85 -7.41 -4.08
N TRP A 21 3.33 -7.44 -5.32
CA TRP A 21 4.48 -8.27 -5.69
C TRP A 21 5.79 -7.78 -5.09
N VAL A 22 6.03 -6.48 -5.06
CA VAL A 22 7.22 -5.89 -4.43
C VAL A 22 7.26 -6.26 -2.95
N HIS A 23 6.13 -6.18 -2.25
CA HIS A 23 6.05 -6.58 -0.85
C HIS A 23 6.35 -8.08 -0.66
N ARG A 24 5.82 -8.95 -1.53
CA ARG A 24 6.18 -10.40 -1.51
C ARG A 24 7.67 -10.63 -1.75
N ILE A 25 8.27 -9.94 -2.72
CA ILE A 25 9.69 -10.05 -3.02
C ILE A 25 10.53 -9.59 -1.82
N MET A 26 10.11 -8.56 -1.09
CA MET A 26 10.77 -8.14 0.16
C MET A 26 10.75 -9.25 1.21
N HIS A 27 9.68 -10.05 1.30
CA HIS A 27 9.60 -11.21 2.19
C HIS A 27 10.41 -12.42 1.71
N TRP A 28 10.51 -12.64 0.40
CA TRP A 28 11.33 -13.72 -0.17
C TRP A 28 12.83 -13.45 -0.08
N TYR A 29 13.22 -12.18 -0.19
CA TYR A 29 14.62 -11.75 -0.18
C TYR A 29 14.88 -10.70 0.92
N PRO A 30 14.66 -11.03 2.20
CA PRO A 30 14.63 -10.05 3.29
C PRO A 30 15.98 -9.42 3.59
N ASN A 31 17.10 -10.06 3.22
CA ASN A 31 18.43 -9.52 3.50
C ASN A 31 19.01 -8.69 2.34
N SER A 32 18.57 -8.91 1.10
CA SER A 32 19.10 -8.23 -0.09
C SER A 32 18.16 -7.15 -0.61
N PHE A 33 16.87 -7.45 -0.76
CA PHE A 33 15.86 -6.52 -1.27
C PHE A 33 14.99 -5.96 -0.13
N GLY A 34 14.60 -6.81 0.81
CA GLY A 34 13.67 -6.48 1.88
C GLY A 34 14.31 -6.01 3.18
N LYS A 35 15.58 -5.57 3.22
CA LYS A 35 16.26 -5.28 4.50
C LYS A 35 15.56 -4.20 5.32
N ARG A 36 15.19 -3.10 4.68
CA ARG A 36 14.40 -2.02 5.30
C ARG A 36 13.03 -2.51 5.75
N HIS A 37 12.40 -3.36 4.95
CA HIS A 37 11.11 -3.98 5.23
C HIS A 37 11.16 -4.95 6.43
N LEU A 38 12.21 -5.76 6.53
CA LEU A 38 12.48 -6.62 7.68
C LEU A 38 12.66 -5.80 8.96
N ASP A 39 13.41 -4.70 8.90
CA ASP A 39 13.58 -3.81 10.06
C ASP A 39 12.27 -3.09 10.42
N HIS A 40 11.44 -2.75 9.42
CA HIS A 40 10.08 -2.26 9.62
C HIS A 40 9.22 -3.29 10.36
N HIS A 41 9.25 -4.57 9.97
CA HIS A 41 8.59 -5.66 10.70
C HIS A 41 9.02 -5.77 12.16
N ARG A 42 10.32 -5.66 12.42
CA ARG A 42 10.86 -5.74 13.79
C ARG A 42 10.38 -4.60 14.69
N ARG A 43 10.28 -3.40 14.13
CA ARG A 43 9.84 -2.20 14.86
C ARG A 43 8.32 -2.06 14.92
N ASN A 44 7.62 -2.59 13.92
CA ASN A 44 6.18 -2.45 13.71
C ASN A 44 5.72 -0.99 13.73
N GLU A 45 6.44 -0.14 13.01
CA GLU A 45 6.18 1.29 12.89
C GLU A 45 6.31 1.70 11.43
N GLY A 46 5.34 2.44 10.90
CA GLY A 46 5.53 3.14 9.63
C GLY A 46 6.66 4.18 9.74
N GLN A 47 6.84 4.98 8.69
CA GLN A 47 7.80 6.11 8.69
C GLN A 47 7.14 7.47 8.45
N GLY A 48 5.81 7.51 8.34
CA GLY A 48 5.05 8.72 8.03
C GLY A 48 4.71 8.82 6.54
N VAL A 49 3.52 9.35 6.26
CA VAL A 49 2.89 9.29 4.92
C VAL A 49 3.81 9.79 3.81
N PHE A 50 4.54 10.89 4.02
CA PHE A 50 5.42 11.46 3.00
C PHE A 50 6.59 10.53 2.64
N TRP A 51 7.23 9.92 3.64
CA TRP A 51 8.36 9.02 3.38
C TRP A 51 7.92 7.69 2.76
N GLU A 52 6.75 7.17 3.15
CA GLU A 52 6.14 6.03 2.46
C GLU A 52 5.86 6.36 1.00
N PHE A 53 5.27 7.54 0.72
CA PHE A 53 5.00 8.00 -0.64
C PHE A 53 6.27 8.03 -1.50
N LEU A 54 7.36 8.61 -0.98
CA LEU A 54 8.62 8.67 -1.71
C LEU A 54 9.20 7.28 -2.03
N ASP A 55 9.01 6.28 -1.16
CA ASP A 55 9.43 4.90 -1.45
C ASP A 55 8.63 4.30 -2.62
N TYR A 56 7.30 4.50 -2.65
CA TYR A 56 6.47 4.06 -3.77
C TYR A 56 6.89 4.72 -5.09
N ILE A 57 7.19 6.02 -5.08
CA ILE A 57 7.66 6.74 -6.28
C ILE A 57 9.02 6.23 -6.74
N LYS A 58 10.00 6.08 -5.84
CA LYS A 58 11.34 5.56 -6.21
C LYS A 58 11.26 4.20 -6.90
N GLY A 59 10.38 3.32 -6.42
CA GLY A 59 10.18 1.99 -6.99
C GLY A 59 9.47 1.97 -8.34
N THR A 60 8.74 3.03 -8.71
CA THR A 60 7.80 3.01 -9.85
C THR A 60 7.96 4.16 -10.85
N VAL A 61 8.85 5.13 -10.61
CA VAL A 61 9.01 6.33 -11.46
C VAL A 61 9.32 5.99 -12.92
N ILE A 62 10.11 4.94 -13.16
CA ILE A 62 10.45 4.47 -14.52
C ILE A 62 9.22 3.95 -15.27
N LEU A 63 8.18 3.52 -14.56
CA LEU A 63 6.94 3.00 -15.14
C LEU A 63 5.95 4.12 -15.48
N ILE A 64 6.19 5.36 -15.04
CA ILE A 64 5.31 6.51 -15.32
C ILE A 64 5.57 7.09 -16.72
N ILE A 65 6.82 7.08 -17.17
CA ILE A 65 7.28 7.74 -18.39
C ILE A 65 6.73 7.13 -19.70
N PRO A 66 6.61 5.79 -19.86
CA PRO A 66 6.31 5.17 -21.16
C PRO A 66 5.06 5.71 -21.87
N MET A 67 4.00 6.00 -21.13
CA MET A 67 2.73 6.44 -21.73
C MET A 67 2.81 7.84 -22.36
N PHE A 68 3.79 8.67 -22.00
CA PHE A 68 4.03 9.95 -22.67
C PHE A 68 4.53 9.79 -24.11
N PHE A 69 5.17 8.66 -24.45
CA PHE A 69 5.54 8.35 -25.84
C PHE A 69 4.35 7.91 -26.69
N VAL A 70 3.23 7.52 -26.08
CA VAL A 70 1.98 7.19 -26.78
C VAL A 70 1.22 8.47 -27.11
N SER A 71 0.96 9.32 -26.11
CA SER A 71 0.43 10.67 -26.27
C SER A 71 0.53 11.45 -24.96
N LEU A 72 0.45 12.78 -25.04
CA LEU A 72 0.37 13.62 -23.85
C LEU A 72 -0.85 13.27 -22.98
N GLU A 73 -2.02 13.02 -23.60
CA GLU A 73 -3.23 12.66 -22.87
C GLU A 73 -3.07 11.34 -22.09
N ALA A 74 -2.53 10.30 -22.75
CA ALA A 74 -2.29 9.00 -22.13
C ALA A 74 -1.25 9.10 -21.01
N GLY A 75 -0.16 9.83 -21.24
CA GLY A 75 0.89 10.07 -20.24
C GLY A 75 0.36 10.77 -18.99
N LEU A 76 -0.43 11.83 -19.15
CA LEU A 76 -1.04 12.53 -18.02
C LEU A 76 -2.00 11.64 -17.24
N GLY A 77 -2.91 10.92 -17.92
CA GLY A 77 -3.83 9.99 -17.28
C GLY A 77 -3.09 8.91 -16.48
N TRP A 78 -2.09 8.28 -17.11
CA TRP A 78 -1.25 7.25 -16.50
C TRP A 78 -0.50 7.76 -15.26
N ALA A 79 0.15 8.92 -15.37
CA ALA A 79 0.85 9.53 -14.24
C ALA A 79 -0.09 9.86 -13.09
N THR A 80 -1.26 10.44 -13.36
CA THR A 80 -2.27 10.72 -12.33
C THR A 80 -2.75 9.45 -11.63
N GLY A 81 -3.00 8.36 -12.37
CA GLY A 81 -3.41 7.09 -11.78
C GLY A 81 -2.34 6.46 -10.88
N ALA A 82 -1.09 6.41 -11.36
CA ALA A 82 0.04 5.88 -10.60
C ALA A 82 0.32 6.71 -9.33
N LEU A 83 0.36 8.04 -9.46
CA LEU A 83 0.55 8.95 -8.33
C LEU A 83 -0.61 8.87 -7.33
N GLY A 84 -1.84 8.79 -7.83
CA GLY A 84 -3.04 8.63 -7.01
C GLY A 84 -2.98 7.35 -6.16
N PHE A 85 -2.53 6.23 -6.74
CA PHE A 85 -2.31 5.00 -5.99
C PHE A 85 -1.18 5.13 -4.97
N ALA A 86 -0.04 5.72 -5.34
CA ALA A 86 1.08 5.90 -4.40
C ALA A 86 0.70 6.74 -3.17
N ILE A 87 -0.07 7.82 -3.35
CA ILE A 87 -0.58 8.65 -2.25
C ILE A 87 -1.55 7.83 -1.38
N PHE A 88 -2.49 7.14 -2.02
CA PHE A 88 -3.47 6.32 -1.32
C PHE A 88 -2.82 5.20 -0.50
N SER A 89 -1.81 4.53 -1.08
CA SER A 89 -1.10 3.45 -0.41
C SER A 89 -0.24 3.95 0.74
N ALA A 90 0.49 5.04 0.56
CA ALA A 90 1.24 5.68 1.65
C ALA A 90 0.35 6.07 2.84
N TYR A 91 -0.82 6.63 2.55
CA TYR A 91 -1.81 6.96 3.56
C TYR A 91 -2.33 5.70 4.28
N ALA A 92 -2.75 4.68 3.51
CA ALA A 92 -3.28 3.44 4.06
C ALA A 92 -2.24 2.67 4.89
N HIS A 93 -0.99 2.63 4.42
CA HIS A 93 0.13 2.03 5.13
C HIS A 93 0.31 2.70 6.50
N GLN A 94 0.48 4.03 6.55
CA GLN A 94 0.65 4.72 7.84
C GLN A 94 -0.59 4.58 8.74
N LEU A 95 -1.79 4.68 8.16
CA LEU A 95 -3.04 4.52 8.90
C LEU A 95 -3.18 3.12 9.51
N SER A 96 -2.71 2.07 8.84
CA SER A 96 -2.76 0.71 9.35
C SER A 96 -1.95 0.52 10.63
N HIS A 97 -0.82 1.23 10.77
CA HIS A 97 0.02 1.19 11.97
C HIS A 97 -0.57 1.99 13.13
N GLU A 98 -1.20 3.13 12.83
CA GLU A 98 -1.68 4.05 13.86
C GLU A 98 -3.13 3.80 14.29
N ASN A 99 -4.04 3.56 13.35
CA ASN A 99 -5.45 3.33 13.62
C ASN A 99 -6.11 2.43 12.56
N PRO A 100 -5.92 1.10 12.65
CA PRO A 100 -6.41 0.14 11.67
C PRO A 100 -7.95 0.09 11.56
N THR A 101 -8.69 0.58 12.57
CA THR A 101 -10.17 0.64 12.54
C THR A 101 -10.72 1.62 11.52
N LYS A 102 -9.88 2.56 11.06
CA LYS A 102 -10.25 3.57 10.07
C LYS A 102 -10.07 3.13 8.62
N LEU A 103 -9.53 1.93 8.39
CA LEU A 103 -9.45 1.33 7.06
C LEU A 103 -10.79 0.71 6.66
N PHE A 104 -11.87 1.50 6.72
CA PHE A 104 -13.26 1.03 6.56
C PHE A 104 -13.59 0.47 5.18
N TRP A 105 -12.76 0.76 4.17
CA TRP A 105 -12.91 0.20 2.81
C TRP A 105 -12.34 -1.21 2.68
N LEU A 106 -11.60 -1.68 3.68
CA LEU A 106 -11.13 -3.05 3.76
C LEU A 106 -12.01 -3.86 4.72
N PRO A 107 -12.40 -5.10 4.38
CA PRO A 107 -13.10 -5.98 5.32
C PRO A 107 -12.23 -6.34 6.53
N MET A 108 -10.91 -6.29 6.36
CA MET A 108 -9.90 -6.49 7.39
C MET A 108 -8.68 -5.64 7.02
N PRO A 109 -8.04 -4.92 7.96
CA PRO A 109 -6.86 -4.12 7.71
C PRO A 109 -5.65 -5.06 7.49
N VAL A 110 -5.51 -5.54 6.25
CA VAL A 110 -4.60 -6.64 5.90
C VAL A 110 -3.17 -6.41 6.35
N HIS A 111 -2.61 -5.21 6.15
CA HIS A 111 -1.25 -4.89 6.59
C HIS A 111 -1.10 -4.91 8.13
N TYR A 112 -2.06 -4.33 8.83
CA TYR A 112 -2.04 -4.34 10.29
C TYR A 112 -2.05 -5.78 10.84
N VAL A 113 -2.90 -6.64 10.27
CA VAL A 113 -3.00 -8.06 10.64
C VAL A 113 -1.73 -8.82 10.27
N HIS A 114 -1.17 -8.53 9.10
CA HIS A 114 0.09 -9.09 8.62
C HIS A 114 1.21 -8.86 9.65
N HIS A 115 1.32 -7.65 10.19
CA HIS A 115 2.25 -7.32 11.26
C HIS A 115 1.88 -7.93 12.61
N LYS A 116 0.65 -7.67 13.09
CA LYS A 116 0.18 -8.05 14.44
C LYS A 116 0.33 -9.55 14.70
N PHE A 117 0.08 -10.37 13.68
CA PHE A 117 0.08 -11.82 13.81
C PHE A 117 1.27 -12.49 13.09
N GLY A 118 2.27 -11.71 12.65
CA GLY A 118 3.50 -12.24 12.03
C GLY A 118 3.24 -13.08 10.78
N GLN A 119 2.31 -12.65 9.92
CA GLN A 119 1.85 -13.43 8.77
C GLN A 119 2.80 -13.30 7.58
N TRP A 120 4.03 -13.78 7.73
CA TRP A 120 5.11 -13.65 6.75
C TRP A 120 4.75 -14.07 5.31
N GLU A 121 3.80 -15.00 5.15
CA GLU A 121 3.39 -15.55 3.86
C GLU A 121 1.99 -15.12 3.38
N HIS A 122 1.32 -14.19 4.07
CA HIS A 122 -0.08 -13.82 3.80
C HIS A 122 -0.34 -12.32 3.94
N ASN A 123 -1.44 -11.84 3.35
CA ASN A 123 -1.95 -10.48 3.52
C ASN A 123 -0.93 -9.39 3.17
N PHE A 124 -0.39 -9.45 1.94
CA PHE A 124 0.64 -8.54 1.45
C PHE A 124 0.11 -7.19 0.95
N GLY A 125 -1.20 -7.01 0.79
CA GLY A 125 -1.75 -5.72 0.42
C GLY A 125 -1.56 -4.66 1.51
N MET A 126 -1.22 -3.43 1.12
CA MET A 126 -1.20 -2.28 2.03
C MET A 126 -2.56 -1.60 2.07
N ALA A 127 -3.04 -1.17 0.90
CA ALA A 127 -4.24 -0.35 0.76
C ALA A 127 -5.46 -1.13 0.26
N LEU A 128 -5.22 -2.24 -0.42
CA LEU A 128 -6.20 -3.09 -1.09
C LEU A 128 -5.86 -4.56 -0.84
N ASP A 129 -6.89 -5.40 -0.68
CA ASP A 129 -6.74 -6.86 -0.48
C ASP A 129 -6.99 -7.68 -1.77
N TRP A 130 -7.14 -7.01 -2.91
CA TRP A 130 -7.52 -7.63 -4.18
C TRP A 130 -6.56 -8.74 -4.59
N TRP A 131 -5.27 -8.43 -4.55
CA TRP A 131 -4.22 -9.34 -5.01
C TRP A 131 -3.99 -10.48 -4.04
N ASP A 132 -4.20 -10.25 -2.74
CA ASP A 132 -4.23 -11.33 -1.77
C ASP A 132 -5.31 -12.36 -2.08
N ARG A 133 -6.49 -11.91 -2.52
CA ARG A 133 -7.58 -12.79 -2.92
C ARG A 133 -7.29 -13.49 -4.26
N VAL A 134 -6.80 -12.73 -5.24
CA VAL A 134 -6.48 -13.26 -6.58
C VAL A 134 -5.39 -14.33 -6.53
N PHE A 135 -4.33 -14.11 -5.74
CA PHE A 135 -3.18 -15.02 -5.64
C PHE A 135 -3.26 -15.97 -4.44
N GLY A 136 -4.38 -16.01 -3.72
CA GLY A 136 -4.63 -16.97 -2.64
C GLY A 136 -3.78 -16.75 -1.38
N THR A 137 -3.29 -15.53 -1.14
CA THR A 137 -2.54 -15.15 0.06
C THR A 137 -3.39 -14.44 1.11
N TYR A 138 -4.69 -14.22 0.85
CA TYR A 138 -5.61 -13.65 1.82
C TYR A 138 -5.87 -14.64 2.96
N LYS A 139 -5.51 -14.24 4.19
CA LYS A 139 -5.74 -15.04 5.41
C LYS A 139 -6.67 -14.30 6.36
N PRO A 140 -7.96 -14.66 6.43
CA PRO A 140 -8.90 -14.07 7.37
C PRO A 140 -8.38 -14.23 8.80
N THR A 141 -8.46 -13.17 9.59
CA THR A 141 -8.01 -13.18 10.99
C THR A 141 -8.95 -12.36 11.84
N GLU A 142 -9.38 -12.90 12.98
CA GLU A 142 -10.09 -12.13 13.98
C GLU A 142 -9.09 -11.17 14.66
N TRP A 143 -9.19 -9.89 14.32
CA TRP A 143 -8.16 -8.90 14.67
C TRP A 143 -8.64 -7.82 15.64
N LEU A 144 -9.96 -7.57 15.69
CA LEU A 144 -10.58 -6.47 16.39
C LEU A 144 -10.87 -6.87 17.85
N SER A 145 -9.97 -6.50 18.76
CA SER A 145 -10.12 -6.72 20.21
C SER A 145 -10.54 -5.44 20.94
N GLU A 146 -10.75 -5.54 22.25
CA GLU A 146 -10.99 -4.36 23.11
C GLU A 146 -9.89 -3.31 22.97
N ARG A 147 -8.62 -3.72 22.78
CA ARG A 147 -7.48 -2.81 22.59
C ARG A 147 -7.67 -1.88 21.40
N GLU A 148 -8.11 -2.41 20.26
CA GLU A 148 -8.33 -1.61 19.06
C GLU A 148 -9.60 -0.77 19.19
N ARG A 149 -10.63 -1.29 19.86
CA ARG A 149 -11.87 -0.56 20.14
C ARG A 149 -11.70 0.59 21.14
N SER A 150 -10.74 0.48 22.05
CA SER A 150 -10.45 1.49 23.08
C SER A 150 -9.44 2.54 22.61
N GLN A 151 -8.97 2.50 21.36
CA GLN A 151 -8.07 3.53 20.84
C GLN A 151 -8.79 4.88 20.80
N PRO A 152 -8.14 5.98 21.22
CA PRO A 152 -8.73 7.29 21.15
C PRO A 152 -9.07 7.63 19.69
N GLU A 153 -10.23 8.25 19.49
CA GLU A 153 -10.63 8.85 18.22
C GLU A 153 -9.65 9.98 17.87
N ARG A 154 -8.59 9.65 17.12
CA ARG A 154 -7.73 10.63 16.46
C ARG A 154 -8.38 11.06 15.16
N GLY A 155 -8.19 12.28 14.66
CA GLY A 155 -8.62 12.67 13.30
C GLY A 155 -7.94 11.86 12.19
N ARG A 156 -8.42 11.96 10.93
CA ARG A 156 -7.71 11.36 9.76
C ARG A 156 -6.43 12.13 9.39
N LEU A 157 -6.31 13.37 9.88
CA LEU A 157 -5.17 14.26 9.67
C LEU A 157 -4.14 14.20 10.81
N GLU A 158 -4.47 13.51 11.90
CA GLU A 158 -3.59 13.34 13.07
C GLU A 158 -2.60 12.16 12.91
N LEU A 159 -2.39 11.70 11.68
CA LEU A 159 -1.35 10.73 11.36
C LEU A 159 0.02 11.40 11.41
N ARG A 160 1.06 10.61 11.64
CA ARG A 160 2.42 11.05 11.34
C ARG A 160 2.58 11.23 9.83
N TRP A 161 2.82 12.46 9.39
CA TRP A 161 2.99 12.80 7.98
C TRP A 161 4.45 12.72 7.51
N TRP A 162 5.44 12.75 8.40
CA TRP A 162 6.88 12.71 8.12
C TRP A 162 7.67 12.05 9.25
#